data_AF-A0AAD6MR48-F1
#
_entry.id   AF-A0AAD6MR48-F1
#
_cell.length_a   1.000
_cell.length_b   1.000
_cell.length_c   1.000
_cell.angle_alpha   90.00
_cell.angle_beta   90.00
_cell.angle_gamma   90.00
#
_symmetry.space_group_name_H-M   'P 1'
#
loop_
_entity.id
_entity.type
_entity.pdbx_description
1 polymer ?
#
loop_
_entity_poly.entity_id
_entity_poly.type
_entity_poly.pdbx_seq_one_letter_code
_entity_poly.pdbx_strand_id
1 'polypeptide(L)'
;MKSDEVGLISEHRQRTKRTKQSCLSIDHGFQLYTSLLESPINTTSESHKAKIISPSGDLIIEHTDASSITGKVAWQVSVTSLTENSRYFGAMLDPEKFSEGKSLAQQLQALNIKAESQPGSSFDSVHGISLPVIQLSDNPVVKLCGTDILGLFLKVLCLESMDDTTNSLFQDALKIETPATIARLIQVADSFNSIHRVAHVLRLLKYQYGPKGKMSISRFDAALVDMKEDRIRQIIFISKLLTDDTITRVMTHTLLILGSRFWINAPEGPDVDSFYWNYLSDNVEEELYYRRQCVMNTITDLQAHFMRAYGVLEDPNSKPTPAPNRMLGAAFSTSAQTTQFQCRGGMGNASQCDTFQLGQMIRFFTMRSKTVFLGSNIIDPEFNLDPLGNDSEIDSKLQGPASESITSILSTLRQYPDYQVDSYHGSCGVRRRLLPIIPCIEKYLLDSQALLGVDYRIWSSPVSRREAEWIGGMKSHTVDIRQGTIGAISLSGKLLRLSSSSQIAQSLFTAKSRNWEA
;
A
#
# COMPACT_ATOMS: atom_id res chain seq x y z
N MET A 1 18.43 18.26 40.55
CA MET A 1 17.44 17.62 39.65
C MET A 1 16.89 18.62 38.62
N LYS A 2 17.75 19.41 37.96
CA LYS A 2 17.38 20.32 36.86
C LYS A 2 18.39 20.28 35.70
N SER A 3 19.26 19.27 35.68
CA SER A 3 20.37 19.15 34.72
C SER A 3 20.22 17.97 33.76
N ASP A 4 19.27 17.06 34.01
CA ASP A 4 19.07 15.85 33.20
C ASP A 4 18.01 16.03 32.10
N GLU A 5 17.23 17.12 32.14
CA GLU A 5 16.14 17.39 31.19
C GLU A 5 16.64 18.03 29.88
N VAL A 6 17.82 18.67 29.90
CA VAL A 6 18.42 19.31 28.72
C VAL A 6 19.12 18.28 27.80
N GLY A 7 19.56 17.15 28.36
CA GLY A 7 20.18 16.06 27.59
C GLY A 7 19.20 15.33 26.68
N LEU A 8 17.99 15.04 27.19
CA LEU A 8 16.95 14.28 26.49
C LEU A 8 16.35 15.03 25.30
N ILE A 9 16.24 16.36 25.39
CA ILE A 9 15.75 17.21 24.29
C ILE A 9 16.77 17.28 23.15
N SER A 10 18.07 17.19 23.47
CA SER A 10 19.15 17.20 22.47
C SER A 10 19.22 15.88 21.67
N GLU A 11 18.99 14.74 22.34
CA GLU A 11 18.95 13.42 21.69
C GLU A 11 17.70 13.24 20.82
N HIS A 12 16.54 13.76 21.22
CA HIS A 12 15.31 13.68 20.42
C HIS A 12 15.40 14.51 19.13
N ARG A 13 16.11 15.66 19.18
CA ARG A 13 16.37 16.51 18.01
C ARG A 13 17.42 15.93 17.06
N GLN A 14 18.35 15.11 17.57
CA GLN A 14 19.28 14.33 16.74
C GLN A 14 18.61 13.10 16.12
N ARG A 15 17.66 12.47 16.80
CA ARG A 15 16.92 11.30 16.30
C ARG A 15 15.95 11.67 15.18
N THR A 16 15.24 12.80 15.29
CA THR A 16 14.36 13.34 14.22
C THR A 16 15.13 13.84 13.00
N LYS A 17 16.34 14.40 13.18
CA LYS A 17 17.25 14.67 12.07
C LYS A 17 17.74 13.38 11.39
N ARG A 18 18.05 12.32 12.14
CA ARG A 18 18.40 11.00 11.57
C ARG A 18 17.24 10.33 10.81
N THR A 19 15.98 10.52 11.21
CA THR A 19 14.82 9.95 10.50
C THR A 19 14.49 10.71 9.21
N LYS A 20 14.60 12.05 9.19
CA LYS A 20 14.52 12.83 7.94
C LYS A 20 15.70 12.55 7.00
N GLN A 21 16.88 12.27 7.56
CA GLN A 21 18.07 11.93 6.79
C GLN A 21 18.07 10.48 6.30
N SER A 22 17.37 9.53 6.95
CA SER A 22 17.25 8.15 6.46
C SER A 22 16.24 7.97 5.32
N CYS A 23 15.27 8.90 5.16
CA CYS A 23 14.44 8.97 3.96
C CYS A 23 15.18 9.58 2.75
N LEU A 24 16.20 10.41 2.99
CA LEU A 24 17.05 11.00 1.94
C LEU A 24 18.28 10.15 1.59
N SER A 25 18.57 9.07 2.33
CA SER A 25 19.82 8.32 2.19
C SER A 25 19.69 7.02 1.36
N ILE A 26 18.53 6.76 0.75
CA ILE A 26 18.32 5.60 -0.13
C ILE A 26 18.58 5.94 -1.62
N ASP A 27 18.74 7.22 -1.96
CA ASP A 27 18.95 7.70 -3.35
C ASP A 27 20.42 7.67 -3.84
N HIS A 28 21.34 7.08 -3.06
CA HIS A 28 22.77 7.07 -3.39
C HIS A 28 23.13 6.25 -4.65
N GLY A 29 22.27 5.34 -5.10
CA GLY A 29 22.52 4.50 -6.27
C GLY A 29 22.55 5.28 -7.59
N PHE A 30 21.71 6.30 -7.74
CA PHE A 30 21.63 7.12 -8.95
C PHE A 30 22.66 8.26 -8.92
N GLN A 31 22.89 8.87 -7.75
CA GLN A 31 23.86 9.96 -7.58
C GLN A 31 25.30 9.54 -7.93
N LEU A 32 25.72 8.32 -7.58
CA LEU A 32 27.04 7.79 -7.93
C LEU A 32 27.18 7.46 -9.42
N TYR A 33 26.08 7.22 -10.12
CA TYR A 33 26.09 6.94 -11.57
C TYR A 33 26.09 8.23 -12.39
N THR A 34 25.38 9.27 -11.95
CA THR A 34 25.46 10.61 -12.53
C THR A 34 26.84 11.25 -12.41
N SER A 35 27.56 11.01 -11.31
CA SER A 35 28.91 11.57 -11.12
C SER A 35 30.00 10.86 -11.94
N LEU A 36 29.77 9.62 -12.39
CA LEU A 36 30.73 8.88 -13.22
C LEU A 36 30.60 9.18 -14.73
N LEU A 37 29.50 9.80 -15.16
CA LEU A 37 29.27 10.24 -16.55
C LEU A 37 29.60 11.73 -16.78
N GLU A 38 30.00 12.46 -15.73
CA GLU A 38 30.48 13.84 -15.86
C GLU A 38 31.99 13.84 -16.16
N SER A 39 32.37 13.99 -17.42
CA SER A 39 33.77 14.22 -17.80
C SER A 39 34.27 15.57 -17.22
N PRO A 40 35.44 15.62 -16.57
CA PRO A 40 35.94 16.85 -15.96
C PRO A 40 36.52 17.74 -17.06
N ILE A 41 35.85 18.86 -17.34
CA ILE A 41 36.44 19.94 -18.14
C ILE A 41 36.68 21.12 -17.20
N ASN A 42 37.93 21.28 -16.80
CA ASN A 42 38.43 22.51 -16.19
C ASN A 42 38.37 23.63 -17.23
N THR A 43 37.60 24.69 -16.95
CA THR A 43 38.05 26.10 -17.07
C THR A 43 36.92 27.07 -16.71
N THR A 44 37.27 27.99 -15.81
CA THR A 44 36.64 29.24 -15.37
C THR A 44 35.81 30.01 -16.42
N SER A 45 34.48 30.08 -16.23
CA SER A 45 33.63 31.28 -16.29
C SER A 45 32.17 30.89 -16.03
N GLU A 46 31.53 31.53 -15.06
CA GLU A 46 30.17 31.22 -14.58
C GLU A 46 29.11 31.67 -15.59
N SER A 47 28.69 30.76 -16.47
CA SER A 47 27.39 30.81 -17.14
C SER A 47 26.72 29.45 -16.98
N HIS A 48 25.42 29.46 -16.67
CA HIS A 48 24.63 28.30 -16.27
C HIS A 48 24.73 27.13 -17.27
N LYS A 49 25.53 26.10 -16.95
CA LYS A 49 25.74 24.95 -17.85
C LYS A 49 24.54 24.00 -17.75
N ALA A 50 23.72 23.96 -18.80
CA ALA A 50 22.60 23.03 -18.90
C ALA A 50 23.08 21.56 -18.86
N LYS A 51 22.32 20.68 -18.20
CA LYS A 51 22.57 19.24 -18.20
C LYS A 51 22.26 18.68 -19.58
N ILE A 52 23.26 18.09 -20.23
CA ILE A 52 23.10 17.55 -21.59
C ILE A 52 22.37 16.21 -21.51
N ILE A 53 21.16 16.14 -22.08
CA ILE A 53 20.41 14.87 -22.25
C ILE A 53 20.63 14.32 -23.64
N SER A 54 20.54 15.17 -24.67
CA SER A 54 20.88 14.83 -26.04
C SER A 54 22.00 15.77 -26.52
N PRO A 55 23.18 15.23 -26.92
CA PRO A 55 24.28 16.04 -27.46
C PRO A 55 23.89 16.82 -28.73
N SER A 56 22.96 16.26 -29.52
CA SER A 56 22.35 16.89 -30.70
C SER A 56 21.07 17.66 -30.37
N GLY A 57 20.83 18.00 -29.10
CA GLY A 57 19.61 18.69 -28.69
C GLY A 57 19.59 20.16 -29.11
N ASP A 58 18.49 20.56 -29.75
CA ASP A 58 18.30 21.90 -30.32
C ASP A 58 17.55 22.87 -29.38
N LEU A 59 17.22 22.44 -28.16
CA LEU A 59 16.42 23.21 -27.20
C LEU A 59 16.96 23.05 -25.78
N ILE A 60 16.93 24.14 -25.00
CA ILE A 60 17.12 24.13 -23.55
C ILE A 60 15.76 24.27 -22.87
N ILE A 61 15.40 23.29 -22.05
CA ILE A 61 14.28 23.37 -21.13
C ILE A 61 14.78 23.86 -19.78
N GLU A 62 14.20 24.95 -19.28
CA GLU A 62 14.48 25.50 -17.95
C GLU A 62 13.28 25.27 -17.01
N HIS A 63 13.55 24.89 -15.76
CA HIS A 63 12.55 24.81 -14.71
C HIS A 63 13.02 25.52 -13.44
N THR A 64 12.11 26.25 -12.81
CA THR A 64 12.34 26.94 -11.55
C THR A 64 12.28 25.96 -10.39
N ASP A 65 13.39 25.80 -9.68
CA ASP A 65 13.51 24.90 -8.53
C ASP A 65 13.83 25.72 -7.28
N ALA A 66 12.87 25.83 -6.37
CA ALA A 66 13.05 26.53 -5.10
C ALA A 66 14.12 25.89 -4.19
N SER A 67 14.50 24.63 -4.45
CA SER A 67 15.52 23.91 -3.70
C SER A 67 16.94 24.04 -4.27
N SER A 68 17.09 24.59 -5.48
CA SER A 68 18.39 24.81 -6.12
C SER A 68 19.03 26.12 -5.65
N ILE A 69 20.37 26.12 -5.50
CA ILE A 69 21.18 27.30 -5.13
C ILE A 69 20.97 28.46 -6.13
N THR A 70 20.74 28.13 -7.41
CA THR A 70 20.50 29.09 -8.50
C THR A 70 19.02 29.41 -8.71
N GLY A 71 18.12 28.68 -8.06
CA GLY A 71 16.66 28.75 -8.30
C GLY A 71 16.20 28.15 -9.64
N LYS A 72 17.12 27.65 -10.48
CA LYS A 72 16.84 27.20 -11.86
C LYS A 72 17.68 25.99 -12.25
N VAL A 73 17.06 25.02 -12.91
CA VAL A 73 17.69 23.83 -13.51
C VAL A 73 17.38 23.79 -15.00
N ALA A 74 18.39 23.52 -15.83
CA ALA A 74 18.25 23.52 -17.28
C ALA A 74 18.74 22.20 -17.90
N TRP A 75 18.06 21.74 -18.96
CA TRP A 75 18.40 20.52 -19.70
C TRP A 75 18.43 20.78 -21.22
N GLN A 76 19.47 20.30 -21.90
CA GLN A 76 19.55 20.31 -23.36
C GLN A 76 18.91 19.05 -23.94
N VAL A 77 17.89 19.23 -24.78
CA VAL A 77 16.96 18.20 -25.26
C VAL A 77 16.65 18.37 -26.74
N SER A 78 16.23 17.29 -27.39
CA SER A 78 15.82 17.29 -28.81
C SER A 78 14.34 17.66 -28.95
N VAL A 79 14.04 18.69 -29.75
CA VAL A 79 12.66 19.13 -30.03
C VAL A 79 11.86 18.04 -30.73
N THR A 80 12.46 17.34 -31.69
CA THR A 80 11.81 16.26 -32.44
C THR A 80 11.41 15.13 -31.49
N SER A 81 12.34 14.67 -30.64
CA SER A 81 12.04 13.62 -29.67
C SER A 81 10.96 14.01 -28.66
N LEU A 82 10.94 15.27 -28.21
CA LEU A 82 9.91 15.73 -27.27
C LEU A 82 8.52 15.78 -27.90
N THR A 83 8.42 16.35 -29.11
CA THR A 83 7.14 16.52 -29.81
C THR A 83 6.54 15.18 -30.25
N GLU A 84 7.37 14.21 -30.65
CA GLU A 84 6.94 12.86 -31.01
C GLU A 84 6.48 12.04 -29.80
N ASN A 85 7.19 12.16 -28.67
CA ASN A 85 6.98 11.28 -27.51
C ASN A 85 6.08 11.88 -26.42
N SER A 86 5.69 13.15 -26.54
CA SER A 86 4.82 13.82 -25.59
C SER A 86 3.79 14.72 -26.27
N ARG A 87 2.51 14.47 -25.99
CA ARG A 87 1.41 15.32 -26.50
C ARG A 87 1.45 16.73 -25.90
N TYR A 88 1.91 16.86 -24.66
CA TYR A 88 2.08 18.16 -24.02
C TYR A 88 3.11 19.00 -24.77
N PHE A 89 4.31 18.46 -24.99
CA PHE A 89 5.35 19.18 -25.72
C PHE A 89 4.99 19.39 -27.20
N GLY A 90 4.32 18.41 -27.83
CA GLY A 90 3.77 18.56 -29.18
C GLY A 90 2.78 19.72 -29.31
N ALA A 91 1.97 20.00 -28.28
CA ALA A 91 1.10 21.16 -28.25
C ALA A 91 1.85 22.45 -27.92
N MET A 92 2.64 22.46 -26.83
CA MET A 92 3.35 23.64 -26.34
C MET A 92 4.37 24.20 -27.35
N LEU A 93 5.02 23.33 -28.12
CA LEU A 93 6.04 23.70 -29.11
C LEU A 93 5.45 23.93 -30.51
N ASP A 94 4.12 23.84 -30.68
CA ASP A 94 3.44 24.09 -31.95
C ASP A 94 3.41 25.60 -32.25
N PRO A 95 4.00 26.07 -33.37
CA PRO A 95 4.07 27.49 -33.72
C PRO A 95 2.71 28.16 -33.95
N GLU A 96 1.67 27.37 -34.27
CA GLU A 96 0.33 27.89 -34.55
C GLU A 96 -0.53 28.00 -33.30
N LYS A 97 -0.24 27.20 -32.26
CA LYS A 97 -1.11 27.08 -31.07
C LYS A 97 -0.65 27.90 -29.88
N PHE A 98 0.67 28.03 -29.67
CA PHE A 98 1.22 28.65 -28.46
C PHE A 98 2.31 29.68 -28.77
N SER A 99 2.39 30.71 -27.93
CA SER A 99 3.41 31.76 -28.02
C SER A 99 4.84 31.21 -27.89
N GLU A 100 5.00 30.18 -27.07
CA GLU A 100 6.22 29.46 -26.79
C GLU A 100 6.73 28.77 -28.07
N GLY A 101 5.86 28.04 -28.78
CA GLY A 101 6.16 27.44 -30.08
C GLY A 101 6.51 28.47 -31.14
N LYS A 102 5.78 29.59 -31.20
CA LYS A 102 6.08 30.68 -32.15
C LYS A 102 7.44 31.33 -31.88
N SER A 103 7.76 31.58 -30.61
CA SER A 103 9.06 32.11 -30.17
C SER A 103 10.18 31.13 -30.51
N LEU A 104 9.99 29.83 -30.25
CA LEU A 104 10.94 28.78 -30.58
C LEU A 104 11.22 28.74 -32.09
N ALA A 105 10.18 28.76 -32.93
CA ALA A 105 10.33 28.74 -34.38
C ALA A 105 11.13 29.95 -34.90
N GLN A 106 10.89 31.14 -34.34
CA GLN A 106 11.65 32.35 -34.68
C GLN A 106 13.12 32.23 -34.26
N GLN A 107 13.39 31.70 -33.06
CA GLN A 107 14.74 31.49 -32.55
C GLN A 107 15.51 30.47 -33.39
N LEU A 108 14.88 29.33 -33.72
CA LEU A 108 15.48 28.31 -34.58
C LEU A 108 15.77 28.82 -35.99
N GLN A 109 14.85 29.60 -36.59
CA GLN A 109 15.09 30.25 -37.88
C GLN A 109 16.27 31.23 -37.82
N ALA A 110 16.35 32.04 -36.76
CA ALA A 110 17.47 32.98 -36.57
C ALA A 110 18.81 32.25 -36.41
N LEU A 111 18.82 31.07 -35.78
CA LEU A 111 20.02 30.23 -35.68
C LEU A 111 20.41 29.62 -37.02
N ASN A 112 19.46 29.12 -37.80
CA ASN A 112 19.74 28.56 -39.11
C ASN A 112 20.33 29.60 -40.08
N ILE A 113 19.77 30.82 -40.09
CA ILE A 113 20.30 31.94 -40.90
C ILE A 113 21.73 32.30 -40.47
N LYS A 114 22.04 32.29 -39.17
CA LYS A 114 23.40 32.54 -38.67
C LYS A 114 24.37 31.44 -39.08
N ALA A 115 23.96 30.18 -39.04
CA ALA A 115 24.78 29.04 -39.45
C ALA A 115 25.10 29.09 -40.96
N GLU A 116 24.13 29.44 -41.80
CA GLU A 116 24.32 29.57 -43.25
C GLU A 116 25.25 30.74 -43.64
N SER A 117 25.31 31.79 -42.82
CA SER A 117 26.18 32.95 -43.07
C SER A 117 27.67 32.74 -42.74
N GLN A 118 28.05 31.60 -42.12
CA GLN A 118 29.45 31.21 -41.89
C GLN A 118 29.73 29.76 -42.33
N PRO A 119 29.91 29.50 -43.64
CA PRO A 119 30.27 28.18 -44.13
C PRO A 119 31.77 27.92 -43.88
N GLY A 120 32.11 27.20 -42.82
CA GLY A 120 33.48 26.70 -42.62
C GLY A 120 34.02 26.55 -41.20
N SER A 121 33.27 26.93 -40.16
CA SER A 121 33.65 26.60 -38.78
C SER A 121 33.18 25.18 -38.44
N SER A 122 34.12 24.31 -38.04
CA SER A 122 33.76 23.06 -37.38
C SER A 122 32.89 23.35 -36.16
N PHE A 123 31.96 22.45 -35.83
CA PHE A 123 31.06 22.53 -34.68
C PHE A 123 31.76 22.88 -33.34
N ASP A 124 33.07 22.63 -33.24
CA ASP A 124 33.90 22.94 -32.06
C ASP A 124 34.33 24.41 -31.92
N SER A 125 34.07 25.28 -32.92
CA SER A 125 34.55 26.67 -32.92
C SER A 125 33.45 27.73 -32.81
N VAL A 126 32.29 27.36 -32.24
CA VAL A 126 31.20 28.32 -31.96
C VAL A 126 30.79 28.27 -30.48
N HIS A 127 31.63 28.85 -29.61
CA HIS A 127 31.28 29.18 -28.22
C HIS A 127 30.22 30.31 -28.09
N GLY A 128 29.31 30.48 -29.07
CA GLY A 128 28.42 31.66 -29.13
C GLY A 128 27.02 31.45 -29.73
N ILE A 129 26.65 30.25 -30.16
CA ILE A 129 25.26 29.98 -30.56
C ILE A 129 24.48 29.60 -29.29
N SER A 130 23.78 30.56 -28.69
CA SER A 130 22.87 30.27 -27.58
C SER A 130 21.69 29.48 -28.12
N LEU A 131 21.52 28.24 -27.66
CA LEU A 131 20.35 27.44 -27.96
C LEU A 131 19.07 28.16 -27.48
N PRO A 132 17.92 27.97 -28.15
CA PRO A 132 16.62 28.44 -27.67
C PRO A 132 16.35 27.95 -26.25
N VAL A 133 15.80 28.81 -25.39
CA VAL A 133 15.46 28.47 -23.99
C VAL A 133 13.96 28.62 -23.80
N ILE A 134 13.31 27.57 -23.28
CA ILE A 134 11.90 27.57 -22.90
C ILE A 134 11.78 27.27 -21.41
N GLN A 135 11.05 28.12 -20.69
CA GLN A 135 10.74 27.91 -19.28
C GLN A 135 9.46 27.09 -19.14
N LEU A 136 9.52 26.00 -18.39
CA LEU A 136 8.35 25.22 -18.01
C LEU A 136 7.56 25.94 -16.91
N SER A 137 6.23 25.94 -17.06
CA SER A 137 5.33 26.43 -16.04
C SER A 137 5.49 25.66 -14.72
N ASP A 138 5.22 26.34 -13.61
CA ASP A 138 5.20 25.73 -12.29
C ASP A 138 4.15 24.62 -12.23
N ASN A 139 4.61 23.37 -12.09
CA ASN A 139 3.74 22.20 -12.00
C ASN A 139 3.78 21.65 -10.56
N PRO A 140 2.64 21.56 -9.84
CA PRO A 140 2.60 21.07 -8.47
C PRO A 140 3.07 19.62 -8.35
N VAL A 141 2.85 18.80 -9.37
CA VAL A 141 3.32 17.40 -9.42
C VAL A 141 4.83 17.34 -9.49
N VAL A 142 5.49 18.23 -10.24
CA VAL A 142 6.95 18.31 -10.29
C VAL A 142 7.51 18.80 -8.95
N LYS A 143 6.85 19.76 -8.29
CA LYS A 143 7.22 20.20 -6.94
C LYS A 143 7.12 19.07 -5.92
N LEU A 144 6.10 18.22 -6.03
CA LEU A 144 5.89 17.05 -5.17
C LEU A 144 6.88 15.91 -5.47
N CYS A 145 7.14 15.63 -6.74
CA CYS A 145 7.94 14.47 -7.16
C CYS A 145 9.46 14.74 -7.20
N GLY A 146 9.87 16.00 -7.30
CA GLY A 146 11.26 16.40 -7.43
C GLY A 146 11.68 16.72 -8.87
N THR A 147 12.62 17.65 -9.01
CA THR A 147 13.14 18.13 -10.29
C THR A 147 14.12 17.14 -10.94
N ASP A 148 14.71 16.25 -10.15
CA ASP A 148 15.47 15.09 -10.61
C ASP A 148 14.59 14.13 -11.43
N ILE A 149 13.35 13.91 -11.00
CA ILE A 149 12.37 13.08 -11.72
C ILE A 149 11.94 13.73 -13.03
N LEU A 150 11.82 15.06 -13.08
CA LEU A 150 11.60 15.78 -14.34
C LEU A 150 12.77 15.54 -15.31
N GLY A 151 14.00 15.61 -14.83
CA GLY A 151 15.19 15.29 -15.63
C GLY A 151 15.16 13.83 -16.15
N LEU A 152 14.76 12.88 -15.31
CA LEU A 152 14.58 11.48 -15.72
C LEU A 152 13.49 11.32 -16.78
N PHE A 153 12.36 12.02 -16.62
CA PHE A 153 11.28 12.04 -17.60
C PHE A 153 11.74 12.54 -18.97
N LEU A 154 12.48 13.65 -19.01
CA LEU A 154 13.05 14.18 -20.24
C LEU A 154 14.02 13.19 -20.90
N LYS A 155 14.85 12.48 -20.12
CA LYS A 155 15.71 11.40 -20.66
C LYS A 155 14.90 10.27 -21.31
N VAL A 156 13.77 9.89 -20.71
CA VAL A 156 12.88 8.86 -21.29
C VAL A 156 12.24 9.32 -22.61
N LEU A 157 11.89 10.61 -22.74
CA LEU A 157 11.38 11.16 -23.99
C LEU A 157 12.45 11.24 -25.08
N CYS A 158 13.70 11.49 -24.71
CA CYS A 158 14.81 11.68 -25.64
C CYS A 158 15.64 10.41 -25.93
N LEU A 159 15.16 9.22 -25.54
CA LEU A 159 15.86 7.93 -25.71
C LEU A 159 16.48 7.70 -27.09
N GLU A 160 15.75 8.05 -28.15
CA GLU A 160 16.15 7.82 -29.54
C GLU A 160 17.16 8.85 -30.06
N SER A 161 17.31 9.98 -29.36
CA SER A 161 18.24 11.07 -29.69
C SER A 161 19.55 11.02 -28.89
N MET A 162 19.72 10.01 -28.03
CA MET A 162 20.96 9.80 -27.28
C MET A 162 21.94 8.95 -28.10
N ASP A 163 23.23 9.07 -27.82
CA ASP A 163 24.23 8.18 -28.37
C ASP A 163 24.01 6.73 -27.87
N ASP A 164 24.38 5.74 -28.68
CA ASP A 164 24.12 4.32 -28.39
C ASP A 164 24.69 3.87 -27.04
N THR A 165 25.86 4.40 -26.65
CA THR A 165 26.53 4.02 -25.39
C THR A 165 25.74 4.54 -24.20
N THR A 166 25.45 5.85 -24.17
CA THR A 166 24.65 6.48 -23.12
C THR A 166 23.26 5.88 -23.04
N ASN A 167 22.65 5.59 -24.19
CA ASN A 167 21.33 4.98 -24.27
C ASN A 167 21.31 3.59 -23.62
N SER A 168 22.29 2.73 -23.95
CA SER A 168 22.39 1.38 -23.36
C SER A 168 22.57 1.45 -21.83
N LEU A 169 23.50 2.30 -21.36
CA LEU A 169 23.75 2.46 -19.92
C LEU A 169 22.51 2.99 -19.17
N PHE A 170 21.80 3.94 -19.77
CA PHE A 170 20.58 4.48 -19.21
C PHE A 170 19.46 3.44 -19.15
N GLN A 171 19.28 2.63 -20.21
CA GLN A 171 18.29 1.57 -20.25
C GLN A 171 18.55 0.50 -19.20
N ASP A 172 19.82 0.10 -19.01
CA ASP A 172 20.20 -0.88 -17.98
C ASP A 172 19.96 -0.34 -16.56
N ALA A 173 20.26 0.94 -16.32
CA ALA A 173 19.96 1.59 -15.05
C ALA A 173 18.44 1.67 -14.80
N LEU A 174 17.66 2.13 -15.78
CA LEU A 174 16.21 2.31 -15.68
C LEU A 174 15.48 0.97 -15.42
N LYS A 175 16.00 -0.12 -15.98
CA LYS A 175 15.44 -1.47 -15.83
C LYS A 175 15.40 -1.96 -14.39
N ILE A 176 16.38 -1.58 -13.56
CA ILE A 176 16.50 -2.00 -12.15
C ILE A 176 16.25 -0.87 -11.15
N GLU A 177 15.79 0.28 -11.64
CA GLU A 177 15.53 1.47 -10.85
C GLU A 177 14.50 1.22 -9.74
N THR A 178 14.51 2.02 -8.67
CA THR A 178 13.64 1.76 -7.52
C THR A 178 12.15 2.02 -7.83
N PRO A 179 11.21 1.27 -7.21
CA PRO A 179 9.78 1.55 -7.37
C PRO A 179 9.38 2.97 -6.97
N ALA A 180 10.06 3.59 -6.01
CA ALA A 180 9.78 4.95 -5.60
C ALA A 180 10.07 5.96 -6.73
N THR A 181 11.23 5.84 -7.37
CA THR A 181 11.62 6.68 -8.52
C THR A 181 10.68 6.46 -9.70
N ILE A 182 10.36 5.21 -10.03
CA ILE A 182 9.48 4.88 -11.18
C ILE A 182 8.04 5.33 -10.94
N ALA A 183 7.50 5.20 -9.72
CA ALA A 183 6.16 5.67 -9.40
C ALA A 183 6.05 7.20 -9.53
N ARG A 184 7.06 7.95 -9.05
CA ARG A 184 7.15 9.41 -9.27
C ARG A 184 7.28 9.77 -10.74
N LEU A 185 8.11 9.04 -11.50
CA LEU A 185 8.25 9.22 -12.94
C LEU A 185 6.92 9.06 -13.68
N ILE A 186 6.13 8.04 -13.32
CA ILE A 186 4.80 7.82 -13.90
C ILE A 186 3.87 9.00 -13.58
N GLN A 187 3.86 9.49 -12.33
CA GLN A 187 3.02 10.61 -11.93
C GLN A 187 3.42 11.91 -12.66
N VAL A 188 4.71 12.18 -12.82
CA VAL A 188 5.20 13.29 -13.65
C VAL A 188 4.77 13.11 -15.10
N ALA A 189 4.96 11.93 -15.67
CA ALA A 189 4.58 11.63 -17.06
C ALA A 189 3.08 11.79 -17.32
N ASP A 190 2.23 11.45 -16.34
CA ASP A 190 0.78 11.66 -16.42
C ASP A 190 0.43 13.16 -16.44
N SER A 191 1.07 13.98 -15.60
CA SER A 191 0.86 15.44 -15.60
C SER A 191 1.28 16.11 -16.91
N PHE A 192 2.19 15.50 -17.68
CA PHE A 192 2.59 15.92 -19.03
C PHE A 192 1.93 15.07 -20.15
N ASN A 193 0.83 14.34 -19.88
CA ASN A 193 0.07 13.54 -20.84
C ASN A 193 0.94 12.59 -21.70
N SER A 194 1.92 11.97 -21.06
CA SER A 194 2.98 11.14 -21.67
C SER A 194 3.16 9.80 -20.96
N ILE A 195 2.20 9.40 -20.12
CA ILE A 195 2.22 8.16 -19.36
C ILE A 195 2.42 6.92 -20.25
N HIS A 196 1.85 6.93 -21.46
CA HIS A 196 1.96 5.82 -22.40
C HIS A 196 3.39 5.59 -22.90
N ARG A 197 4.19 6.65 -23.09
CA ARG A 197 5.59 6.52 -23.51
C ARG A 197 6.42 5.86 -22.41
N VAL A 198 6.27 6.34 -21.17
CA VAL A 198 6.96 5.74 -20.01
C VAL A 198 6.55 4.28 -19.84
N ALA A 199 5.26 3.97 -19.90
CA ALA A 199 4.76 2.60 -19.81
C ALA A 199 5.32 1.71 -20.94
N HIS A 200 5.40 2.23 -22.18
CA HIS A 200 5.97 1.50 -23.31
C HIS A 200 7.45 1.16 -23.09
N VAL A 201 8.26 2.15 -22.71
CA VAL A 201 9.69 1.97 -22.43
C VAL A 201 9.90 0.95 -21.30
N LEU A 202 9.20 1.08 -20.18
CA LEU A 202 9.33 0.14 -19.06
C LEU A 202 8.93 -1.30 -19.43
N ARG A 203 7.94 -1.48 -20.31
CA ARG A 203 7.55 -2.80 -20.83
C ARG A 203 8.63 -3.39 -21.74
N LEU A 204 9.21 -2.59 -22.65
CA LEU A 204 10.31 -3.02 -23.51
C LEU A 204 11.52 -3.48 -22.69
N LEU A 205 11.88 -2.72 -21.65
CA LEU A 205 12.99 -3.02 -20.76
C LEU A 205 12.72 -4.21 -19.83
N LYS A 206 11.47 -4.67 -19.73
CA LYS A 206 11.01 -5.66 -18.76
C LYS A 206 11.42 -5.26 -17.34
N TYR A 207 10.96 -4.07 -16.93
CA TYR A 207 11.27 -3.47 -15.64
C TYR A 207 11.20 -4.48 -14.47
N GLN A 208 12.21 -4.45 -13.62
CA GLN A 208 12.46 -5.50 -12.62
C GLN A 208 12.03 -5.15 -11.20
N TYR A 209 11.40 -3.99 -10.97
CA TYR A 209 10.93 -3.56 -9.63
C TYR A 209 12.05 -3.42 -8.58
N GLY A 210 13.23 -3.01 -9.04
CA GLY A 210 14.41 -2.78 -8.23
C GLY A 210 15.54 -3.80 -8.44
N PRO A 211 16.68 -3.64 -7.72
CA PRO A 211 17.89 -4.46 -7.92
C PRO A 211 17.74 -5.94 -7.54
N LYS A 212 16.77 -6.27 -6.66
CA LYS A 212 16.50 -7.66 -6.24
C LYS A 212 15.75 -8.46 -7.31
N GLY A 213 15.24 -7.78 -8.34
CA GLY A 213 14.58 -8.41 -9.47
C GLY A 213 13.11 -8.76 -9.23
N LYS A 214 12.39 -8.97 -10.34
CA LYS A 214 10.95 -9.30 -10.36
C LYS A 214 10.62 -10.63 -9.67
N MET A 215 11.56 -11.58 -9.66
CA MET A 215 11.33 -12.91 -9.08
C MET A 215 11.05 -12.85 -7.57
N SER A 216 11.70 -11.93 -6.84
CA SER A 216 11.53 -11.82 -5.38
C SER A 216 10.15 -11.32 -4.95
N ILE A 217 9.32 -10.84 -5.89
CA ILE A 217 7.99 -10.28 -5.62
C ILE A 217 6.88 -11.00 -6.41
N SER A 218 7.23 -12.04 -7.15
CA SER A 218 6.32 -12.78 -8.03
C SER A 218 5.46 -13.82 -7.31
N ARG A 219 5.84 -14.18 -6.08
CA ARG A 219 5.15 -15.15 -5.23
C ARG A 219 4.98 -14.55 -3.85
N PHE A 220 3.82 -14.77 -3.23
CA PHE A 220 3.61 -14.39 -1.85
C PHE A 220 4.50 -15.22 -0.90
N ASP A 221 5.24 -14.53 -0.03
CA ASP A 221 6.03 -15.11 1.05
C ASP A 221 5.97 -14.22 2.31
N ALA A 222 6.51 -14.72 3.42
CA ALA A 222 6.53 -13.98 4.68
C ALA A 222 7.42 -12.73 4.63
N ALA A 223 8.45 -12.70 3.78
CA ALA A 223 9.36 -11.56 3.67
C ALA A 223 8.69 -10.33 3.03
N LEU A 224 7.66 -10.55 2.20
CA LEU A 224 6.83 -9.45 1.68
C LEU A 224 6.02 -8.74 2.76
N VAL A 225 5.67 -9.42 3.85
CA VAL A 225 4.94 -8.84 4.98
C VAL A 225 5.82 -7.86 5.77
N ASP A 226 7.15 -7.98 5.69
CA ASP A 226 8.08 -7.02 6.33
C ASP A 226 8.36 -5.78 5.45
N MET A 227 7.75 -5.71 4.27
CA MET A 227 7.94 -4.59 3.35
C MET A 227 7.15 -3.36 3.82
N LYS A 228 7.73 -2.17 3.67
CA LYS A 228 7.04 -0.90 3.94
C LYS A 228 5.82 -0.76 3.04
N GLU A 229 4.70 -0.32 3.62
CA GLU A 229 3.42 -0.10 2.92
C GLU A 229 3.58 0.77 1.66
N ASP A 230 4.31 1.89 1.78
CA ASP A 230 4.53 2.82 0.67
C ASP A 230 5.20 2.14 -0.55
N ARG A 231 6.16 1.25 -0.30
CA ARG A 231 6.81 0.46 -1.36
C ARG A 231 5.84 -0.53 -2.00
N ILE A 232 4.98 -1.17 -1.21
CA ILE A 232 3.96 -2.10 -1.73
C ILE A 232 2.99 -1.33 -2.64
N ARG A 233 2.51 -0.17 -2.19
CA ARG A 233 1.60 0.71 -2.94
C ARG A 233 2.23 1.19 -4.25
N GLN A 234 3.50 1.61 -4.24
CA GLN A 234 4.25 1.96 -5.45
C GLN A 234 4.33 0.79 -6.45
N ILE A 235 4.62 -0.42 -5.98
CA ILE A 235 4.68 -1.61 -6.84
C ILE A 235 3.28 -1.93 -7.41
N ILE A 236 2.21 -1.79 -6.63
CA ILE A 236 0.82 -1.95 -7.13
C ILE A 236 0.56 -0.94 -8.25
N PHE A 237 0.88 0.34 -8.01
CA PHE A 237 0.68 1.41 -8.97
C PHE A 237 1.43 1.16 -10.30
N ILE A 238 2.70 0.76 -10.22
CA ILE A 238 3.52 0.44 -11.39
C ILE A 238 3.00 -0.81 -12.10
N SER A 239 2.77 -1.90 -11.36
CA SER A 239 2.35 -3.18 -11.95
C SER A 239 1.00 -3.11 -12.64
N LYS A 240 0.08 -2.27 -12.12
CA LYS A 240 -1.19 -1.94 -12.77
C LYS A 240 -0.97 -1.29 -14.13
N LEU A 241 -0.10 -0.28 -14.22
CA LEU A 241 0.25 0.37 -15.48
C LEU A 241 0.93 -0.59 -16.47
N LEU A 242 1.83 -1.44 -15.98
CA LEU A 242 2.56 -2.42 -16.80
C LEU A 242 1.74 -3.68 -17.13
N THR A 243 0.50 -3.80 -16.63
CA THR A 243 -0.37 -4.98 -16.80
C THR A 243 0.26 -6.29 -16.30
N ASP A 244 1.01 -6.19 -15.19
CA ASP A 244 1.69 -7.31 -14.53
C ASP A 244 0.79 -7.97 -13.46
N ASP A 245 -0.23 -8.73 -13.91
CA ASP A 245 -1.30 -9.24 -13.02
C ASP A 245 -0.82 -10.08 -11.85
N THR A 246 0.22 -10.90 -12.05
CA THR A 246 0.79 -11.73 -10.98
C THR A 246 1.31 -10.85 -9.85
N ILE A 247 2.05 -9.78 -10.18
CA ILE A 247 2.61 -8.87 -9.19
C ILE A 247 1.49 -8.05 -8.56
N THR A 248 0.57 -7.53 -9.35
CA THR A 248 -0.57 -6.77 -8.83
C THR A 248 -1.36 -7.61 -7.83
N ARG A 249 -1.64 -8.88 -8.15
CA ARG A 249 -2.34 -9.80 -7.25
C ARG A 249 -1.55 -10.11 -5.97
N VAL A 250 -0.25 -10.38 -6.09
CA VAL A 250 0.59 -10.66 -4.91
C VAL A 250 0.68 -9.43 -4.01
N MET A 251 0.94 -8.24 -4.57
CA MET A 251 1.13 -7.03 -3.78
C MET A 251 -0.17 -6.52 -3.15
N THR A 252 -1.29 -6.61 -3.87
CA THR A 252 -2.61 -6.27 -3.29
C THR A 252 -3.00 -7.24 -2.17
N HIS A 253 -2.66 -8.53 -2.30
CA HIS A 253 -2.78 -9.50 -1.21
C HIS A 253 -1.88 -9.15 -0.03
N THR A 254 -0.62 -8.82 -0.27
CA THR A 254 0.32 -8.40 0.79
C THR A 254 -0.19 -7.17 1.53
N LEU A 255 -0.69 -6.15 0.82
CA LEU A 255 -1.28 -4.94 1.41
C LEU A 255 -2.51 -5.28 2.27
N LEU A 256 -3.37 -6.17 1.79
CA LEU A 256 -4.54 -6.65 2.53
C LEU A 256 -4.13 -7.31 3.87
N ILE A 257 -3.11 -8.17 3.86
CA ILE A 257 -2.60 -8.85 5.05
C ILE A 257 -1.99 -7.86 6.05
N LEU A 258 -1.12 -6.98 5.57
CA LEU A 258 -0.45 -5.96 6.38
C LEU A 258 -1.41 -4.94 6.98
N GLY A 259 -2.45 -4.58 6.24
CA GLY A 259 -3.24 -3.40 6.54
C GLY A 259 -2.64 -2.16 5.91
N SER A 260 -3.39 -1.06 5.98
CA SER A 260 -2.95 0.25 5.51
C SER A 260 -3.28 1.30 6.55
N ARG A 261 -2.36 2.27 6.71
CA ARG A 261 -2.62 3.48 7.48
C ARG A 261 -3.79 4.32 6.94
N PHE A 262 -4.11 4.20 5.65
CA PHE A 262 -5.21 4.91 5.00
C PHE A 262 -6.58 4.25 5.24
N TRP A 263 -6.63 3.13 5.98
CA TRP A 263 -7.88 2.40 6.26
C TRP A 263 -8.46 2.64 7.65
N ILE A 264 -7.83 3.50 8.46
CA ILE A 264 -8.23 3.74 9.86
C ILE A 264 -9.66 4.32 9.94
N ASN A 265 -9.99 5.28 9.08
CA ASN A 265 -11.30 5.96 9.04
C ASN A 265 -12.16 5.51 7.85
N ALA A 266 -11.93 4.30 7.33
CA ALA A 266 -12.33 3.88 5.99
C ALA A 266 -11.57 4.67 4.89
N PRO A 267 -11.44 4.13 3.67
CA PRO A 267 -10.75 4.83 2.60
C PRO A 267 -11.49 6.12 2.23
N GLU A 268 -10.84 7.24 2.47
CA GLU A 268 -11.25 8.55 1.96
C GLU A 268 -10.66 8.75 0.55
N GLY A 269 -11.32 9.57 -0.27
CA GLY A 269 -10.90 9.83 -1.65
C GLY A 269 -9.49 10.45 -1.75
N PRO A 270 -8.93 10.55 -2.98
CA PRO A 270 -7.58 11.04 -3.18
C PRO A 270 -7.45 12.50 -2.69
N ASP A 271 -6.40 12.76 -1.92
CA ASP A 271 -6.00 14.12 -1.52
C ASP A 271 -5.24 14.83 -2.65
N VAL A 272 -5.47 16.14 -2.80
CA VAL A 272 -5.05 16.95 -3.95
C VAL A 272 -3.52 17.09 -4.05
N ASP A 273 -2.83 17.08 -2.90
CA ASP A 273 -1.37 17.23 -2.80
C ASP A 273 -0.67 15.91 -2.42
N SER A 274 -1.25 14.78 -2.84
CA SER A 274 -0.79 13.45 -2.47
C SER A 274 -0.24 12.65 -3.64
N PHE A 275 0.56 11.64 -3.32
CA PHE A 275 1.02 10.69 -4.33
C PHE A 275 -0.13 9.79 -4.80
N TYR A 276 -0.19 9.50 -6.10
CA TYR A 276 -1.30 8.73 -6.69
C TYR A 276 -1.40 7.29 -6.16
N TRP A 277 -0.34 6.74 -5.56
CA TRP A 277 -0.38 5.41 -4.96
C TRP A 277 -0.87 5.40 -3.49
N ASN A 278 -1.05 6.57 -2.87
CA ASN A 278 -1.64 6.65 -1.53
C ASN A 278 -3.10 6.19 -1.53
N TYR A 279 -3.81 6.38 -2.65
CA TYR A 279 -5.16 5.90 -2.86
C TYR A 279 -5.25 5.15 -4.21
N LEU A 280 -5.51 3.84 -4.18
CA LEU A 280 -5.53 2.99 -5.36
C LEU A 280 -6.82 3.15 -6.19
N SER A 281 -6.71 3.73 -7.38
CA SER A 281 -7.82 4.00 -8.29
C SER A 281 -8.56 2.75 -8.82
N ASP A 282 -9.70 2.97 -9.47
CA ASP A 282 -10.63 1.97 -10.03
C ASP A 282 -11.36 1.09 -9.00
N ASN A 283 -11.74 1.65 -7.86
CA ASN A 283 -12.37 0.96 -6.72
C ASN A 283 -11.51 -0.17 -6.11
N VAL A 284 -10.20 -0.19 -6.42
CA VAL A 284 -9.28 -1.20 -5.88
C VAL A 284 -9.06 -0.95 -4.39
N GLU A 285 -8.94 0.31 -3.97
CA GLU A 285 -8.76 0.68 -2.57
C GLU A 285 -9.94 0.19 -1.70
N GLU A 286 -11.17 0.51 -2.10
CA GLU A 286 -12.40 0.11 -1.41
C GLU A 286 -12.53 -1.41 -1.33
N GLU A 287 -12.29 -2.11 -2.44
CA GLU A 287 -12.40 -3.56 -2.48
C GLU A 287 -11.37 -4.21 -1.54
N LEU A 288 -10.12 -3.74 -1.51
CA LEU A 288 -9.11 -4.30 -0.60
C LEU A 288 -9.46 -4.04 0.86
N TYR A 289 -9.95 -2.85 1.17
CA TYR A 289 -10.48 -2.52 2.49
C TYR A 289 -11.63 -3.47 2.88
N TYR A 290 -12.60 -3.68 2.00
CA TYR A 290 -13.74 -4.56 2.25
C TYR A 290 -13.33 -6.04 2.43
N ARG A 291 -12.43 -6.54 1.57
CA ARG A 291 -11.88 -7.91 1.70
C ARG A 291 -11.16 -8.09 3.03
N ARG A 292 -10.35 -7.11 3.44
CA ARG A 292 -9.71 -7.12 4.76
C ARG A 292 -10.76 -7.14 5.88
N GLN A 293 -11.80 -6.33 5.79
CA GLN A 293 -12.86 -6.31 6.79
C GLN A 293 -13.57 -7.65 6.89
N CYS A 294 -13.79 -8.35 5.78
CA CYS A 294 -14.33 -9.72 5.78
C CYS A 294 -13.43 -10.71 6.53
N VAL A 295 -12.09 -10.61 6.37
CA VAL A 295 -11.13 -11.43 7.12
C VAL A 295 -11.16 -11.09 8.61
N MET A 296 -11.14 -9.79 8.96
CA MET A 296 -11.22 -9.33 10.34
C MET A 296 -12.51 -9.78 11.02
N ASN A 297 -13.65 -9.62 10.34
CA ASN A 297 -14.96 -10.10 10.80
C ASN A 297 -14.97 -11.62 11.00
N THR A 298 -14.23 -12.39 10.20
CA THR A 298 -14.11 -13.84 10.38
C THR A 298 -13.35 -14.19 11.67
N ILE A 299 -12.27 -13.47 11.97
CA ILE A 299 -11.52 -13.63 13.23
C ILE A 299 -12.39 -13.23 14.42
N THR A 300 -13.10 -12.10 14.33
CA THR A 300 -14.04 -11.65 15.35
C THR A 300 -15.18 -12.66 15.58
N ASP A 301 -15.73 -13.23 14.52
CA ASP A 301 -16.78 -14.26 14.62
C ASP A 301 -16.29 -15.54 15.31
N LEU A 302 -15.05 -15.97 15.06
CA LEU A 302 -14.42 -17.08 15.78
C LEU A 302 -14.31 -16.79 17.29
N GLN A 303 -13.89 -15.58 17.66
CA GLN A 303 -13.83 -15.18 19.08
C GLN A 303 -15.22 -15.11 19.70
N ALA A 304 -16.20 -14.56 18.96
CA ALA A 304 -17.59 -14.47 19.37
C ALA A 304 -18.22 -15.85 19.55
N HIS A 305 -17.87 -16.84 18.72
CA HIS A 305 -18.32 -18.23 18.88
C HIS A 305 -17.94 -18.78 20.26
N PHE A 306 -16.68 -18.61 20.68
CA PHE A 306 -16.27 -19.04 22.02
C PHE A 306 -16.95 -18.22 23.12
N MET A 307 -17.09 -16.91 22.96
CA MET A 307 -17.82 -16.08 23.93
C MET A 307 -19.30 -16.52 24.09
N ARG A 308 -20.00 -16.87 23.00
CA ARG A 308 -21.35 -17.47 23.04
C ARG A 308 -21.36 -18.83 23.73
N ALA A 309 -20.40 -19.70 23.41
CA ALA A 309 -20.31 -21.03 24.00
C ALA A 309 -20.16 -21.02 25.53
N TYR A 310 -19.56 -19.95 26.09
CA TYR A 310 -19.43 -19.73 27.54
C TYR A 310 -20.50 -18.77 28.12
N GLY A 311 -21.54 -18.41 27.35
CA GLY A 311 -22.70 -17.67 27.84
C GLY A 311 -22.53 -16.15 27.96
N VAL A 312 -21.53 -15.54 27.32
CA VAL A 312 -21.30 -14.08 27.34
C VAL A 312 -22.20 -13.35 26.35
N LEU A 313 -22.39 -13.97 25.19
CA LEU A 313 -23.11 -13.40 24.06
C LEU A 313 -24.32 -14.28 23.77
N GLU A 314 -25.43 -13.64 23.41
CA GLU A 314 -26.62 -14.36 22.96
C GLU A 314 -26.39 -15.00 21.58
N ASP A 315 -27.05 -16.14 21.35
CA ASP A 315 -27.08 -16.75 20.03
C ASP A 315 -28.11 -15.98 19.17
N PRO A 316 -27.68 -15.31 18.09
CA PRO A 316 -28.59 -14.55 17.22
C PRO A 316 -29.64 -15.43 16.52
N ASN A 317 -29.46 -16.75 16.50
CA ASN A 317 -30.40 -17.71 15.92
C ASN A 317 -31.29 -18.40 16.98
N SER A 318 -31.11 -18.10 18.28
CA SER A 318 -32.00 -18.61 19.31
C SER A 318 -33.38 -17.96 19.16
N LYS A 319 -34.43 -18.77 19.00
CA LYS A 319 -35.81 -18.27 19.10
C LYS A 319 -36.00 -17.71 20.51
N PRO A 320 -36.67 -16.56 20.71
CA PRO A 320 -36.95 -16.05 22.04
C PRO A 320 -37.81 -17.08 22.79
N THR A 321 -37.17 -17.84 23.67
CA THR A 321 -37.88 -18.73 24.59
C THR A 321 -38.70 -17.85 25.53
N PRO A 322 -40.01 -18.13 25.75
CA PRO A 322 -40.79 -17.38 26.72
C PRO A 322 -40.12 -17.45 28.09
N ALA A 323 -39.89 -16.29 28.70
CA ALA A 323 -39.21 -16.17 29.98
C ALA A 323 -39.88 -17.09 31.01
N PRO A 324 -39.15 -18.00 31.68
CA PRO A 324 -39.73 -18.75 32.79
C PRO A 324 -40.05 -17.76 33.91
N ASN A 325 -41.24 -17.90 34.51
CA ASN A 325 -41.71 -17.09 35.63
C ASN A 325 -40.60 -16.90 36.68
N ARG A 326 -40.07 -15.68 36.78
CA ARG A 326 -39.11 -15.29 37.82
C ARG A 326 -39.83 -15.30 39.17
N MET A 327 -39.55 -16.29 40.03
CA MET A 327 -39.83 -16.13 41.46
C MET A 327 -38.83 -15.15 42.06
N LEU A 328 -39.33 -14.15 42.81
CA LEU A 328 -38.52 -13.25 43.61
C LEU A 328 -37.79 -14.06 44.70
N GLY A 329 -36.49 -14.28 44.52
CA GLY A 329 -35.65 -14.97 45.50
C GLY A 329 -34.28 -15.44 44.98
N ALA A 330 -34.10 -15.56 43.66
CA ALA A 330 -32.85 -16.06 43.06
C ALA A 330 -31.94 -14.93 42.54
N ALA A 331 -31.68 -13.89 43.33
CA ALA A 331 -30.87 -12.72 42.93
C ALA A 331 -29.37 -13.02 42.72
N PHE A 332 -28.90 -14.24 43.04
CA PHE A 332 -27.51 -14.67 42.86
C PHE A 332 -27.34 -15.84 41.89
N SER A 333 -28.43 -16.32 41.29
CA SER A 333 -28.34 -17.25 40.17
C SER A 333 -28.21 -16.39 38.92
N THR A 334 -26.97 -16.20 38.46
CA THR A 334 -26.70 -15.75 37.09
C THR A 334 -27.66 -16.46 36.15
N SER A 335 -28.28 -15.70 35.25
CA SER A 335 -29.24 -16.16 34.26
C SER A 335 -28.67 -17.31 33.44
N ALA A 336 -28.77 -18.52 33.98
CA ALA A 336 -28.53 -19.76 33.28
C ALA A 336 -29.71 -19.96 32.33
N GLN A 337 -29.64 -19.28 31.18
CA GLN A 337 -30.05 -19.98 29.97
C GLN A 337 -29.33 -21.32 30.01
N THR A 338 -30.04 -22.42 29.77
CA THR A 338 -29.53 -23.79 29.81
C THR A 338 -28.49 -24.03 28.71
N THR A 339 -27.36 -23.32 28.78
CA THR A 339 -26.21 -23.55 27.93
C THR A 339 -25.57 -24.84 28.41
N GLN A 340 -25.30 -25.74 27.47
CA GLN A 340 -24.58 -26.96 27.75
C GLN A 340 -23.19 -26.59 28.26
N PHE A 341 -22.81 -27.07 29.46
CA PHE A 341 -21.47 -26.85 29.99
C PHE A 341 -20.41 -27.32 28.99
N GLN A 342 -19.39 -26.50 28.78
CA GLN A 342 -18.25 -26.80 27.90
C GLN A 342 -17.19 -27.64 28.60
N CYS A 343 -17.24 -27.69 29.94
CA CYS A 343 -16.41 -28.54 30.77
C CYS A 343 -16.53 -30.03 30.41
N ARG A 344 -15.37 -30.69 30.28
CA ARG A 344 -15.23 -32.13 30.01
C ARG A 344 -14.70 -32.92 31.22
N GLY A 345 -14.50 -32.28 32.36
CA GLY A 345 -13.97 -32.91 33.58
C GLY A 345 -14.93 -33.90 34.25
N GLY A 346 -16.22 -33.88 33.90
CA GLY A 346 -17.22 -34.87 34.36
C GLY A 346 -17.56 -34.82 35.86
N MET A 347 -16.98 -33.87 36.61
CA MET A 347 -17.23 -33.67 38.04
C MET A 347 -18.28 -32.57 38.28
N GLY A 348 -18.83 -32.51 39.50
CA GLY A 348 -19.84 -31.53 39.92
C GLY A 348 -19.39 -30.06 39.94
N ASN A 349 -18.18 -29.74 39.48
CA ASN A 349 -17.62 -28.39 39.39
C ASN A 349 -17.54 -27.85 37.95
N ALA A 350 -18.31 -28.41 37.02
CA ALA A 350 -18.40 -27.94 35.63
C ALA A 350 -18.68 -26.43 35.49
N SER A 351 -19.58 -25.88 36.32
CA SER A 351 -19.91 -24.45 36.33
C SER A 351 -18.74 -23.56 36.75
N GLN A 352 -17.94 -24.01 37.71
CA GLN A 352 -16.73 -23.30 38.17
C GLN A 352 -15.66 -23.32 37.08
N CYS A 353 -15.50 -24.46 36.39
CA CYS A 353 -14.59 -24.57 35.26
C CYS A 353 -14.94 -23.59 34.14
N ASP A 354 -16.21 -23.55 33.72
CA ASP A 354 -16.64 -22.68 32.62
C ASP A 354 -16.52 -21.20 32.99
N THR A 355 -16.88 -20.81 34.22
CA THR A 355 -16.72 -19.44 34.71
C THR A 355 -15.25 -19.01 34.75
N PHE A 356 -14.35 -19.90 35.19
CA PHE A 356 -12.91 -19.64 35.17
C PHE A 356 -12.38 -19.47 33.74
N GLN A 357 -12.73 -20.39 32.83
CA GLN A 357 -12.32 -20.31 31.43
C GLN A 357 -12.81 -19.03 30.77
N LEU A 358 -14.04 -18.63 31.09
CA LEU A 358 -14.60 -17.37 30.63
C LEU A 358 -13.78 -16.17 31.11
N GLY A 359 -13.46 -16.08 32.40
CA GLY A 359 -12.65 -14.99 32.95
C GLY A 359 -11.26 -14.90 32.29
N GLN A 360 -10.62 -16.04 32.05
CA GLN A 360 -9.33 -16.09 31.35
C GLN A 360 -9.45 -15.70 29.87
N MET A 361 -10.54 -16.10 29.20
CA MET A 361 -10.81 -15.75 27.81
C MET A 361 -11.00 -14.24 27.63
N ILE A 362 -11.83 -13.61 28.47
CA ILE A 362 -12.03 -12.16 28.45
C ILE A 362 -10.70 -11.45 28.70
N ARG A 363 -9.95 -11.85 29.75
CA ARG A 363 -8.64 -11.28 30.07
C ARG A 363 -7.67 -11.39 28.91
N PHE A 364 -7.62 -12.54 28.25
CA PHE A 364 -6.73 -12.75 27.10
C PHE A 364 -7.14 -11.87 25.93
N PHE A 365 -8.42 -11.87 25.52
CA PHE A 365 -8.87 -11.13 24.34
C PHE A 365 -8.82 -9.60 24.50
N THR A 366 -9.00 -9.10 25.72
CA THR A 366 -8.97 -7.66 26.02
C THR A 366 -7.55 -7.16 26.30
N MET A 367 -6.79 -7.85 27.16
CA MET A 367 -5.50 -7.33 27.64
C MET A 367 -4.32 -7.81 26.81
N ARG A 368 -4.33 -9.08 26.37
CA ARG A 368 -3.16 -9.70 25.73
C ARG A 368 -3.23 -9.62 24.21
N SER A 369 -4.34 -10.04 23.61
CA SER A 369 -4.49 -9.94 22.15
C SER A 369 -5.07 -8.62 21.67
N LYS A 370 -5.70 -7.83 22.56
CA LYS A 370 -6.32 -6.52 22.23
C LYS A 370 -7.28 -6.55 21.04
N THR A 371 -7.87 -7.71 20.79
CA THR A 371 -8.79 -7.96 19.67
C THR A 371 -10.25 -7.70 20.06
N VAL A 372 -10.53 -7.60 21.36
CA VAL A 372 -11.86 -7.31 21.90
C VAL A 372 -11.76 -6.10 22.82
N PHE A 373 -12.66 -5.14 22.64
CA PHE A 373 -12.81 -4.01 23.54
C PHE A 373 -13.95 -4.28 24.52
N LEU A 374 -13.70 -4.07 25.82
CA LEU A 374 -14.72 -4.09 26.85
C LEU A 374 -14.99 -2.65 27.30
N GLY A 375 -16.06 -2.07 26.79
CA GLY A 375 -16.47 -0.69 27.10
C GLY A 375 -17.33 -0.61 28.35
N SER A 376 -17.22 0.52 29.05
CA SER A 376 -18.16 0.91 30.10
C SER A 376 -19.19 1.88 29.51
N ASN A 377 -20.48 1.64 29.74
CA ASN A 377 -21.55 2.55 29.33
C ASN A 377 -21.65 3.82 30.23
N ILE A 378 -20.75 3.95 31.21
CA ILE A 378 -20.70 5.11 32.12
C ILE A 378 -19.87 6.25 31.52
N ILE A 379 -18.97 5.92 30.60
CA ILE A 379 -18.13 6.91 29.92
C ILE A 379 -18.93 7.41 28.71
N ASP A 380 -19.23 8.70 28.68
CA ASP A 380 -19.80 9.34 27.50
C ASP A 380 -18.77 9.29 26.35
N PRO A 381 -19.06 8.55 25.26
CA PRO A 381 -18.14 8.43 24.13
C PRO A 381 -17.87 9.77 23.43
N GLU A 382 -18.67 10.82 23.65
CA GLU A 382 -18.47 12.16 23.10
C GLU A 382 -17.70 13.10 24.04
N PHE A 383 -17.41 12.70 25.29
CA PHE A 383 -16.72 13.55 26.25
C PHE A 383 -15.19 13.54 26.04
N ASN A 384 -14.71 14.36 25.11
CA ASN A 384 -13.29 14.69 24.96
C ASN A 384 -12.95 15.96 25.76
N LEU A 385 -11.98 15.86 26.68
CA LEU A 385 -11.53 16.98 27.53
C LEU A 385 -10.51 17.93 26.89
N ASP A 386 -10.10 17.70 25.63
CA ASP A 386 -9.05 18.52 24.99
C ASP A 386 -9.55 19.25 23.73
N PRO A 387 -10.07 20.48 23.86
CA PRO A 387 -10.27 21.41 22.75
C PRO A 387 -9.11 22.40 22.59
N LEU A 388 -7.91 22.13 23.11
CA LEU A 388 -6.79 23.07 23.05
C LEU A 388 -5.43 22.38 22.80
N GLY A 389 -5.06 22.29 21.52
CA GLY A 389 -3.70 22.51 21.02
C GLY A 389 -2.60 21.53 21.48
N ASN A 390 -2.28 20.56 20.62
CA ASN A 390 -0.90 20.33 20.15
C ASN A 390 -0.90 19.28 19.02
N ASP A 391 -0.91 19.77 17.79
CA ASP A 391 -0.64 19.00 16.58
C ASP A 391 0.84 18.57 16.56
N SER A 392 1.21 17.46 17.21
CA SER A 392 2.46 16.74 16.88
C SER A 392 2.71 15.36 17.48
N GLU A 393 1.87 14.77 18.35
CA GLU A 393 2.22 13.47 18.98
C GLU A 393 1.07 12.45 19.15
N ILE A 394 -0.09 12.63 18.50
CA ILE A 394 -1.24 11.71 18.63
C ILE A 394 -1.22 10.54 17.62
N ASP A 395 -0.31 10.55 16.64
CA ASP A 395 -0.23 9.53 15.57
C ASP A 395 0.16 8.13 16.06
N SER A 396 0.62 7.97 17.30
CA SER A 396 1.11 6.67 17.82
C SER A 396 0.14 5.93 18.75
N LYS A 397 -0.99 6.55 19.14
CA LYS A 397 -1.96 5.94 20.08
C LYS A 397 -3.33 5.62 19.49
N LEU A 398 -3.61 6.06 18.26
CA LEU A 398 -4.82 5.73 17.50
C LEU A 398 -4.58 4.70 16.38
N GLN A 399 -3.60 3.81 16.54
CA GLN A 399 -3.54 2.58 15.76
C GLN A 399 -4.68 1.66 16.22
N GLY A 400 -5.88 1.88 15.65
CA GLY A 400 -6.96 0.92 15.74
C GLY A 400 -6.59 -0.40 15.05
N PRO A 401 -7.34 -1.50 15.28
CA PRO A 401 -7.10 -2.81 14.67
C PRO A 401 -7.08 -2.80 13.13
N ALA A 402 -7.58 -1.73 12.51
CA ALA A 402 -7.49 -1.51 11.07
C ALA A 402 -6.03 -1.47 10.55
N SER A 403 -5.08 -0.98 11.35
CA SER A 403 -3.66 -0.84 10.97
C SER A 403 -2.78 -2.02 11.38
N GLU A 404 -3.26 -2.96 12.20
CA GLU A 404 -2.46 -4.11 12.66
C GLU A 404 -2.42 -5.24 11.62
N SER A 405 -1.26 -5.80 11.33
CA SER A 405 -1.16 -6.95 10.40
C SER A 405 -1.98 -8.15 10.88
N ILE A 406 -2.73 -8.78 9.97
CA ILE A 406 -3.50 -10.00 10.24
C ILE A 406 -2.57 -11.12 10.75
N THR A 407 -1.31 -11.18 10.28
CA THR A 407 -0.34 -12.16 10.78
C THR A 407 -0.01 -11.96 12.26
N SER A 408 0.08 -10.70 12.71
CA SER A 408 0.32 -10.38 14.12
C SER A 408 -0.84 -10.84 15.00
N ILE A 409 -2.07 -10.57 14.56
CA ILE A 409 -3.30 -10.97 15.26
C ILE A 409 -3.36 -12.49 15.40
N LEU A 410 -3.21 -13.24 14.30
CA LEU A 410 -3.24 -14.70 14.31
C LEU A 410 -2.10 -15.29 15.15
N SER A 411 -0.89 -14.71 15.08
CA SER A 411 0.24 -15.13 15.91
C SER A 411 -0.03 -14.94 17.40
N THR A 412 -0.74 -13.86 17.77
CA THR A 412 -1.10 -13.58 19.16
C THR A 412 -2.16 -14.56 19.63
N LEU A 413 -3.19 -14.85 18.81
CA LEU A 413 -4.21 -15.85 19.13
C LEU A 413 -3.63 -17.26 19.34
N ARG A 414 -2.58 -17.64 18.61
CA ARG A 414 -1.86 -18.92 18.82
C ARG A 414 -1.20 -19.03 20.21
N GLN A 415 -0.87 -17.91 20.83
CA GLN A 415 -0.25 -17.88 22.16
C GLN A 415 -1.26 -18.03 23.31
N TYR A 416 -2.53 -18.34 23.04
CA TYR A 416 -3.57 -18.53 24.06
C TYR A 416 -3.13 -19.58 25.11
N PRO A 417 -2.91 -19.24 26.39
CA PRO A 417 -2.38 -20.18 27.38
C PRO A 417 -3.30 -21.37 27.67
N ASP A 418 -2.74 -22.49 28.13
CA ASP A 418 -3.55 -23.62 28.61
C ASP A 418 -4.00 -23.37 30.05
N TYR A 419 -5.02 -22.52 30.22
CA TYR A 419 -5.58 -22.24 31.53
C TYR A 419 -6.32 -23.48 32.07
N GLN A 420 -6.01 -23.88 33.30
CA GLN A 420 -6.65 -25.00 33.98
C GLN A 420 -7.06 -24.56 35.39
N VAL A 421 -8.23 -25.01 35.86
CA VAL A 421 -8.68 -24.76 37.24
C VAL A 421 -7.90 -25.63 38.22
N ASP A 422 -7.76 -26.91 37.88
CA ASP A 422 -7.06 -27.92 38.65
C ASP A 422 -6.57 -29.04 37.70
N SER A 423 -5.89 -30.05 38.26
CA SER A 423 -5.34 -31.18 37.50
C SER A 423 -6.38 -32.06 36.81
N TYR A 424 -7.65 -32.03 37.22
CA TYR A 424 -8.72 -32.84 36.63
C TYR A 424 -9.36 -32.17 35.41
N HIS A 425 -9.10 -30.87 35.20
CA HIS A 425 -9.61 -30.10 34.06
C HIS A 425 -8.63 -30.00 32.89
N GLY A 426 -7.67 -30.92 32.79
CA GLY A 426 -6.67 -30.97 31.73
C GLY A 426 -7.21 -31.22 30.32
N SER A 427 -8.50 -31.53 30.14
CA SER A 427 -9.17 -31.65 28.83
C SER A 427 -10.10 -30.47 28.52
N CYS A 428 -10.25 -29.53 29.47
CA CYS A 428 -11.13 -28.38 29.35
C CYS A 428 -10.40 -27.18 28.72
N GLY A 429 -11.15 -26.14 28.36
CA GLY A 429 -10.62 -24.84 27.97
C GLY A 429 -10.54 -24.58 26.47
N VAL A 430 -10.48 -23.28 26.16
CA VAL A 430 -10.63 -22.73 24.80
C VAL A 430 -9.44 -23.10 23.90
N ARG A 431 -8.21 -23.19 24.45
CA ARG A 431 -6.98 -23.43 23.69
C ARG A 431 -7.10 -24.64 22.76
N ARG A 432 -7.57 -25.78 23.29
CA ARG A 432 -7.68 -27.05 22.54
C ARG A 432 -8.64 -26.97 21.35
N ARG A 433 -9.62 -26.07 21.41
CA ARG A 433 -10.62 -25.86 20.36
C ARG A 433 -10.24 -24.74 19.40
N LEU A 434 -9.60 -23.69 19.90
CA LEU A 434 -9.16 -22.54 19.12
C LEU A 434 -7.98 -22.88 18.22
N LEU A 435 -6.96 -23.56 18.75
CA LEU A 435 -5.72 -23.82 18.01
C LEU A 435 -5.89 -24.65 16.74
N PRO A 436 -6.73 -25.70 16.69
CA PRO A 436 -6.96 -26.42 15.44
C PRO A 436 -7.58 -25.55 14.34
N ILE A 437 -8.34 -24.52 14.72
CA ILE A 437 -9.07 -23.66 13.77
C ILE A 437 -8.16 -22.61 13.13
N ILE A 438 -7.18 -22.07 13.86
CA ILE A 438 -6.29 -21.00 13.36
C ILE A 438 -5.58 -21.40 12.03
N PRO A 439 -4.98 -22.60 11.90
CA PRO A 439 -4.39 -23.07 10.65
C PRO A 439 -5.36 -23.09 9.46
N CYS A 440 -6.67 -23.30 9.70
CA CYS A 440 -7.68 -23.26 8.65
C CYS A 440 -7.75 -21.87 8.02
N ILE A 441 -7.78 -20.82 8.86
CA ILE A 441 -7.82 -19.42 8.42
C ILE A 441 -6.51 -19.06 7.72
N GLU A 442 -5.38 -19.44 8.31
CA GLU A 442 -4.05 -19.14 7.76
C GLU A 442 -3.80 -19.80 6.42
N LYS A 443 -4.32 -21.01 6.19
CA LYS A 443 -4.23 -21.69 4.88
C LYS A 443 -4.75 -20.80 3.75
N TYR A 444 -5.81 -20.03 3.98
CA TYR A 444 -6.41 -19.17 2.96
C TYR A 444 -5.88 -17.72 2.97
N LEU A 445 -4.88 -17.43 3.79
CA LEU A 445 -4.25 -16.11 3.88
C LEU A 445 -2.74 -16.14 3.59
N LEU A 446 -2.06 -17.19 4.02
CA LEU A 446 -0.60 -17.30 3.97
C LEU A 446 -0.11 -18.26 2.89
N ASP A 447 -0.99 -19.07 2.30
CA ASP A 447 -0.64 -19.92 1.17
C ASP A 447 -0.68 -19.12 -0.15
N SER A 448 0.39 -19.25 -0.92
CA SER A 448 0.53 -18.76 -2.30
C SER A 448 -0.60 -19.20 -3.26
N GLN A 449 -1.33 -20.27 -2.95
CA GLN A 449 -2.42 -20.79 -3.79
C GLN A 449 -3.79 -20.11 -3.54
N ALA A 450 -3.92 -19.34 -2.46
CA ALA A 450 -5.20 -18.79 -2.00
C ALA A 450 -5.16 -17.25 -1.87
N LEU A 451 -4.49 -16.58 -2.81
CA LEU A 451 -4.36 -15.12 -2.75
C LEU A 451 -5.73 -14.43 -2.83
N LEU A 452 -5.96 -13.50 -1.91
CA LEU A 452 -7.12 -12.62 -1.84
C LEU A 452 -6.92 -11.30 -2.58
N GLY A 453 -5.77 -11.12 -3.24
CA GLY A 453 -5.48 -9.94 -4.05
C GLY A 453 -6.37 -9.82 -5.29
N VAL A 454 -6.37 -8.64 -5.88
CA VAL A 454 -7.17 -8.34 -7.08
C VAL A 454 -6.42 -8.83 -8.32
N ASP A 455 -7.14 -9.52 -9.21
CA ASP A 455 -6.64 -9.86 -10.54
C ASP A 455 -6.97 -8.72 -11.52
N TYR A 456 -5.96 -7.97 -11.95
CA TYR A 456 -6.20 -6.72 -12.68
C TYR A 456 -6.84 -6.93 -14.06
N ARG A 457 -6.47 -7.98 -14.80
CA ARG A 457 -7.16 -8.39 -16.05
C ARG A 457 -8.66 -8.59 -15.86
N ILE A 458 -9.06 -9.22 -14.76
CA ILE A 458 -10.48 -9.44 -14.46
C ILE A 458 -11.12 -8.11 -14.02
N TRP A 459 -10.40 -7.36 -13.19
CA TRP A 459 -10.87 -6.09 -12.61
C TRP A 459 -11.07 -4.98 -13.64
N SER A 460 -10.30 -4.99 -14.74
CA SER A 460 -10.39 -3.99 -15.80
C SER A 460 -11.66 -4.12 -16.65
N SER A 461 -12.30 -5.29 -16.68
CA SER A 461 -13.59 -5.50 -17.34
C SER A 461 -14.75 -5.24 -16.38
N PRO A 462 -15.68 -4.30 -16.66
CA PRO A 462 -16.83 -4.04 -15.77
C PRO A 462 -17.74 -5.25 -15.54
N VAL A 463 -17.84 -6.15 -16.51
CA VAL A 463 -18.65 -7.38 -16.39
C VAL A 463 -17.97 -8.36 -15.44
N SER A 464 -16.68 -8.62 -15.68
CA SER A 464 -15.90 -9.58 -14.88
C SER A 464 -15.59 -9.05 -13.48
N ARG A 465 -15.48 -7.73 -13.31
CA ARG A 465 -15.34 -7.06 -12.01
C ARG A 465 -16.51 -7.40 -11.10
N ARG A 466 -17.76 -7.29 -11.56
CA ARG A 466 -18.95 -7.60 -10.75
C ARG A 466 -18.98 -9.03 -10.22
N GLU A 467 -18.35 -9.98 -10.90
CA GLU A 467 -18.25 -11.37 -10.44
C GLU A 467 -17.13 -11.58 -9.42
N ALA A 468 -16.03 -10.82 -9.56
CA ALA A 468 -14.84 -10.90 -8.72
C ALA A 468 -14.91 -10.00 -7.48
N GLU A 469 -15.74 -8.97 -7.51
CA GLU A 469 -15.98 -8.01 -6.43
C GLU A 469 -16.66 -8.69 -5.24
N TRP A 470 -16.22 -8.34 -4.03
CA TRP A 470 -16.81 -8.81 -2.78
C TRP A 470 -17.82 -7.79 -2.26
N ILE A 471 -17.56 -6.50 -2.50
CA ILE A 471 -18.51 -5.41 -2.23
C ILE A 471 -19.83 -5.67 -2.98
N GLY A 472 -20.95 -5.62 -2.25
CA GLY A 472 -22.29 -5.83 -2.84
C GLY A 472 -22.74 -7.30 -2.91
N GLY A 473 -21.93 -8.25 -2.42
CA GLY A 473 -22.23 -9.68 -2.50
C GLY A 473 -22.00 -10.43 -1.21
N MET A 474 -22.64 -10.04 -0.09
CA MET A 474 -22.84 -10.98 1.03
C MET A 474 -23.73 -12.11 0.54
N LYS A 475 -23.10 -13.12 -0.05
CA LYS A 475 -23.76 -14.35 -0.45
C LYS A 475 -24.21 -15.02 0.85
N SER A 476 -25.45 -15.51 0.90
CA SER A 476 -26.02 -16.21 2.07
C SER A 476 -25.40 -17.60 2.25
N HIS A 477 -24.07 -17.65 2.28
CA HIS A 477 -23.28 -18.83 2.53
C HIS A 477 -23.26 -19.15 4.01
N THR A 478 -23.36 -20.43 4.30
CA THR A 478 -23.08 -21.02 5.60
C THR A 478 -21.89 -21.95 5.43
N VAL A 479 -20.85 -21.77 6.24
CA VAL A 479 -19.61 -22.56 6.14
C VAL A 479 -19.44 -23.40 7.39
N ASP A 480 -19.37 -24.71 7.22
CA ASP A 480 -19.15 -25.66 8.30
C ASP A 480 -17.67 -25.96 8.43
N ILE A 481 -17.12 -25.67 9.60
CA ILE A 481 -15.71 -25.82 9.90
C ILE A 481 -15.60 -26.87 11.00
N ARG A 482 -14.97 -28.01 10.66
CA ARG A 482 -14.82 -29.18 11.53
C ARG A 482 -13.36 -29.54 11.69
N GLN A 483 -12.91 -29.67 12.94
CA GLN A 483 -11.53 -30.08 13.27
C GLN A 483 -10.46 -29.26 12.53
N GLY A 484 -10.70 -27.95 12.34
CA GLY A 484 -9.76 -27.08 11.64
C GLY A 484 -9.76 -27.21 10.11
N THR A 485 -10.80 -27.79 9.52
CA THR A 485 -10.96 -27.89 8.06
C THR A 485 -12.35 -27.47 7.63
N ILE A 486 -12.49 -26.93 6.42
CA ILE A 486 -13.81 -26.64 5.83
C ILE A 486 -14.43 -27.96 5.41
N GLY A 487 -15.50 -28.37 6.09
CA GLY A 487 -16.22 -29.61 5.81
C GLY A 487 -17.29 -29.44 4.74
N ALA A 488 -18.03 -28.32 4.78
CA ALA A 488 -19.09 -28.02 3.83
C ALA A 488 -19.28 -26.52 3.64
N ILE A 489 -19.67 -26.12 2.42
CA ILE A 489 -20.09 -24.76 2.10
C ILE A 489 -21.48 -24.88 1.48
N SER A 490 -22.46 -24.18 2.03
CA SER A 490 -23.82 -24.18 1.50
C SER A 490 -24.28 -22.77 1.17
N LEU A 491 -24.98 -22.60 0.05
CA LEU A 491 -25.65 -21.35 -0.32
C LEU A 491 -27.16 -21.54 -0.19
N SER A 492 -27.79 -20.77 0.71
CA SER A 492 -29.24 -20.88 0.97
C SER A 492 -29.70 -22.33 1.20
N GLY A 493 -28.91 -23.10 1.94
CA GLY A 493 -29.18 -24.51 2.28
C GLY A 493 -28.76 -25.55 1.24
N LYS A 494 -28.21 -25.14 0.08
CA LYS A 494 -27.70 -26.07 -0.95
C LYS A 494 -26.19 -26.19 -0.89
N LEU A 495 -25.67 -27.41 -0.83
CA LEU A 495 -24.23 -27.69 -0.82
C LEU A 495 -23.57 -27.23 -2.12
N LEU A 496 -22.49 -26.46 -2.01
CA LEU A 496 -21.66 -26.04 -3.13
C LEU A 496 -20.43 -26.94 -3.26
N ARG A 497 -20.06 -27.25 -4.50
CA ARG A 497 -18.77 -27.86 -4.83
C ARG A 497 -17.88 -26.80 -5.44
N LEU A 498 -16.96 -26.27 -4.64
CA LEU A 498 -15.96 -25.31 -5.09
C LEU A 498 -14.63 -26.02 -5.34
N SER A 499 -14.03 -25.75 -6.49
CA SER A 499 -12.79 -26.43 -6.91
C SER A 499 -11.55 -25.55 -6.74
N SER A 500 -11.70 -24.22 -6.71
CA SER A 500 -10.57 -23.32 -6.56
C SER A 500 -10.39 -22.85 -5.12
N SER A 501 -9.14 -22.80 -4.66
CA SER A 501 -8.80 -22.33 -3.31
C SER A 501 -9.25 -20.89 -3.08
N SER A 502 -9.19 -20.04 -4.11
CA SER A 502 -9.66 -18.65 -4.06
C SER A 502 -11.18 -18.54 -3.87
N GLN A 503 -11.99 -19.38 -4.52
CA GLN A 503 -13.45 -19.39 -4.31
C GLN A 503 -13.83 -19.91 -2.92
N ILE A 504 -13.09 -20.91 -2.43
CA ILE A 504 -13.27 -21.43 -1.06
C ILE A 504 -12.93 -20.33 -0.05
N ALA A 505 -11.81 -19.61 -0.24
CA ALA A 505 -11.41 -18.49 0.60
C ALA A 505 -12.45 -17.36 0.57
N GLN A 506 -12.91 -16.96 -0.62
CA GLN A 506 -13.99 -15.98 -0.76
C GLN A 506 -15.23 -16.41 0.01
N SER A 507 -15.66 -17.67 -0.14
CA SER A 507 -16.86 -18.17 0.54
C SER A 507 -16.68 -18.22 2.05
N LEU A 508 -15.50 -18.57 2.55
CA LEU A 508 -15.16 -18.54 3.98
C LEU A 508 -15.24 -17.11 4.53
N PHE A 509 -14.62 -16.13 3.88
CA PHE A 509 -14.51 -14.78 4.42
C PHE A 509 -15.76 -13.93 4.20
N THR A 510 -16.57 -14.21 3.17
CA THR A 510 -17.84 -13.51 2.91
C THR A 510 -19.07 -14.22 3.47
N ALA A 511 -18.90 -15.34 4.19
CA ALA A 511 -20.01 -16.11 4.75
C ALA A 511 -20.90 -15.29 5.68
N LYS A 512 -22.22 -15.53 5.59
CA LYS A 512 -23.21 -14.98 6.51
C LYS A 512 -23.09 -15.62 7.90
N SER A 513 -22.83 -16.93 7.95
CA SER A 513 -22.57 -17.64 9.20
C SER A 513 -21.49 -18.71 9.03
N ARG A 514 -20.71 -18.93 10.09
CA ARG A 514 -19.68 -19.96 10.17
C ARG A 514 -19.96 -20.84 11.38
N ASN A 515 -20.11 -22.14 11.14
CA ASN A 515 -20.32 -23.11 12.20
C ASN A 515 -18.95 -23.65 12.62
N TRP A 516 -18.44 -23.11 13.72
CA TRP A 516 -17.16 -23.50 14.30
C TRP A 516 -17.35 -24.73 15.19
N GLU A 517 -17.38 -25.92 14.59
CA GLU A 517 -17.37 -27.18 15.34
C GLU A 517 -15.91 -27.63 15.55
N ALA A 518 -15.45 -27.61 16.80
CA ALA A 518 -14.10 -28.04 17.16
C ALA A 518 -14.01 -29.55 17.37
#